data_AF-A0A7X8ZNZ6-F1
#
_entry.id   AF-A0A7X8ZNZ6-F1
#
_cell.length_a   1.000
_cell.length_b   1.000
_cell.length_c   1.000
_cell.angle_alpha   90.00
_cell.angle_beta   90.00
_cell.angle_gamma   90.00
#
_symmetry.space_group_name_H-M   'P 1'
#
loop_
_entity.id
_entity.type
_entity.pdbx_description
1 polymer ?
#
loop_
_entity_poly.entity_id
_entity_poly.type
_entity_poly.pdbx_seq_one_letter_code
_entity_poly.pdbx_strand_id
1 'polypeptide(L)'
;LAYYKIEVAKNLPQDLPEVKTLLTIMESNEDTNVLSRTKNYAALFYVNEKAKEALQALEEDTQEGLSSVYDLDRDFIEKNISPGGSADLLALTFIFYDLERL
;
A
#
# COMPACT_ATOMS: atom_id res chain seq x y z
N LEU A 1 -4.81 -6.66 8.42
CA LEU A 1 -5.83 -7.73 8.59
C LEU A 1 -7.28 -7.25 8.61
N ALA A 2 -7.75 -6.47 9.59
CA ALA A 2 -9.16 -6.06 9.66
C ALA A 2 -9.63 -5.29 8.40
N TYR A 3 -8.81 -4.35 7.93
CA TYR A 3 -9.06 -3.62 6.67
C TYR A 3 -9.18 -4.57 5.47
N TYR A 4 -8.21 -5.48 5.30
CA TYR A 4 -8.22 -6.46 4.22
C TYR A 4 -9.51 -7.30 4.20
N LYS A 5 -9.98 -7.77 5.37
CA LYS A 5 -11.25 -8.51 5.50
C LYS A 5 -12.45 -7.72 4.98
N ILE A 6 -12.47 -6.41 5.22
CA ILE A 6 -13.54 -5.53 4.74
C ILE A 6 -13.46 -5.38 3.22
N GLU A 7 -12.28 -5.14 2.66
CA GLU A 7 -12.12 -4.95 1.21
C GLU A 7 -12.43 -6.22 0.41
N VAL A 8 -11.98 -7.40 0.84
CA VAL A 8 -12.29 -8.67 0.14
C VAL A 8 -13.77 -9.03 0.19
N ALA A 9 -14.52 -8.54 1.18
CA ALA A 9 -15.97 -8.75 1.26
C ALA A 9 -16.77 -7.90 0.27
N LYS A 10 -16.15 -6.88 -0.36
CA LYS A 10 -16.82 -5.94 -1.27
C LYS A 10 -16.97 -6.46 -2.72
N ASN A 11 -16.56 -7.70 -3.03
CA ASN A 11 -16.56 -8.26 -4.40
C ASN A 11 -15.92 -7.31 -5.43
N LEU A 12 -14.80 -6.71 -5.05
CA LEU A 12 -14.05 -5.79 -5.89
C LEU A 12 -13.36 -6.53 -7.06
N PRO A 13 -12.92 -5.80 -8.09
CA PRO A 13 -12.00 -6.33 -9.09
C PRO A 13 -10.80 -7.04 -8.44
N GLN A 14 -10.27 -8.03 -9.16
CA GLN A 14 -9.09 -8.78 -8.74
C GLN A 14 -7.93 -7.83 -8.40
N ASP A 15 -7.15 -8.17 -7.37
CA ASP A 15 -5.98 -7.44 -6.86
C ASP A 15 -6.28 -6.08 -6.19
N LEU A 16 -7.49 -5.53 -6.33
CA LEU A 16 -7.84 -4.22 -5.76
C LEU A 16 -7.85 -4.22 -4.22
N PRO A 17 -8.40 -5.24 -3.52
CA PRO A 17 -8.28 -5.34 -2.06
C PRO A 17 -6.83 -5.32 -1.55
N GLU A 18 -5.93 -5.97 -2.28
CA GLU A 18 -4.50 -6.09 -2.00
C GLU A 18 -3.80 -4.74 -2.18
N VAL A 19 -4.05 -4.06 -3.30
CA VAL A 19 -3.52 -2.71 -3.58
C VAL A 19 -3.98 -1.72 -2.51
N LYS A 20 -5.29 -1.69 -2.20
CA LYS A 20 -5.82 -0.79 -1.17
C LYS A 20 -5.24 -1.10 0.20
N THR A 21 -5.08 -2.38 0.55
CA THR A 21 -4.45 -2.79 1.80
C THR A 21 -2.99 -2.37 1.88
N LEU A 22 -2.23 -2.52 0.78
CA LEU A 22 -0.85 -2.07 0.72
C LEU A 22 -0.75 -0.56 0.94
N LEU A 23 -1.59 0.24 0.27
CA LEU A 23 -1.64 1.68 0.44
C LEU A 23 -2.00 2.09 1.88
N THR A 24 -2.97 1.42 2.50
CA THR A 24 -3.31 1.65 3.92
C THR A 24 -2.15 1.32 4.87
N ILE A 25 -1.39 0.26 4.59
CA ILE A 25 -0.17 -0.04 5.37
C ILE A 25 0.87 1.06 5.15
N MET A 26 1.13 1.44 3.90
CA MET A 26 2.11 2.48 3.56
C MET A 26 1.73 3.87 4.08
N GLU A 27 0.45 4.20 4.24
CA GLU A 27 -0.02 5.46 4.83
C GLU A 27 0.40 5.60 6.31
N SER A 28 0.52 4.50 7.04
CA SER A 28 0.68 4.51 8.51
C SER A 28 1.99 3.89 9.01
N ASN A 29 2.72 3.19 8.16
CA ASN A 29 3.94 2.47 8.54
C ASN A 29 5.19 3.33 8.28
N GLU A 30 6.01 3.53 9.31
CA GLU A 30 7.36 4.09 9.16
C GLU A 30 8.31 2.98 8.64
N ASP A 31 8.23 2.70 7.35
CA ASP A 31 8.95 1.60 6.72
C ASP A 31 10.47 1.83 6.73
N THR A 32 11.17 1.16 7.64
CA THR A 32 12.63 1.27 7.76
C THR A 32 13.39 0.89 6.49
N ASN A 33 12.81 0.09 5.57
CA ASN A 33 13.43 -0.20 4.28
C ASN A 33 13.52 1.08 3.41
N VAL A 34 12.53 1.98 3.50
CA VAL A 34 12.57 3.29 2.84
C VAL A 34 13.72 4.13 3.39
N LEU A 35 13.86 4.20 4.72
CA LEU A 35 14.95 4.94 5.35
C LEU A 35 16.33 4.36 4.99
N SER A 36 16.47 3.04 4.99
CA SER A 36 17.75 2.37 4.69
C SER A 36 18.23 2.63 3.26
N ARG A 37 17.29 2.70 2.30
CA ARG A 37 17.58 2.91 0.88
C ARG A 37 17.81 4.36 0.52
N THR A 38 16.93 5.24 0.99
CA THR A 38 16.99 6.67 0.64
C THR A 38 17.96 7.46 1.52
N LYS A 39 18.28 6.96 2.72
CA LYS A 39 19.04 7.66 3.77
C LYS A 39 18.41 9.01 4.15
N ASN A 40 17.10 9.15 3.94
CA ASN A 40 16.37 10.39 4.13
C ASN A 40 15.10 10.14 4.96
N TYR A 41 15.05 10.71 6.16
CA TYR A 41 13.87 10.58 7.03
C TYR A 41 12.61 11.21 6.41
N ALA A 42 12.76 12.27 5.62
CA ALA A 42 11.62 12.89 4.94
C ALA A 42 10.95 11.97 3.91
N ALA A 43 11.64 10.93 3.45
CA ALA A 43 11.06 9.94 2.55
C ALA A 43 9.97 9.09 3.22
N LEU A 44 10.00 8.92 4.55
CA LEU A 44 8.94 8.21 5.28
C LEU A 44 7.62 8.97 5.19
N PHE A 45 7.65 10.27 5.52
CA PHE A 45 6.48 11.15 5.38
C PHE A 45 5.99 11.24 3.94
N TYR A 46 6.93 11.28 2.98
CA TYR A 46 6.58 11.30 1.56
C TYR A 46 5.81 10.04 1.14
N VAL A 47 6.26 8.86 1.56
CA VAL A 47 5.55 7.59 1.30
C VAL A 47 4.16 7.59 1.94
N ASN A 48 4.05 8.02 3.20
CA ASN A 48 2.77 8.06 3.90
C ASN A 48 1.76 8.96 3.17
N GLU A 49 2.14 10.20 2.84
CA GLU A 49 1.26 11.16 2.16
C GLU A 49 0.87 10.68 0.76
N LYS A 50 1.82 10.14 -0.02
CA LYS A 50 1.53 9.67 -1.37
C LYS A 50 0.67 8.41 -1.40
N ALA A 51 0.86 7.49 -0.45
CA ALA A 51 -0.01 6.33 -0.31
C ALA A 51 -1.45 6.75 0.03
N LYS A 52 -1.61 7.76 0.90
CA LYS A 52 -2.92 8.33 1.25
C LYS A 52 -3.61 9.00 0.07
N GLU A 53 -2.90 9.83 -0.69
CA GLU A 53 -3.43 10.47 -1.91
C GLU A 53 -3.91 9.43 -2.93
N ALA A 54 -3.10 8.38 -3.18
CA ALA A 54 -3.47 7.30 -4.10
C ALA A 54 -4.66 6.47 -3.59
N LEU A 55 -4.74 6.22 -2.27
CA LEU A 55 -5.87 5.53 -1.67
C LEU A 55 -7.16 6.33 -1.81
N GLN A 56 -7.13 7.64 -1.56
CA GLN A 56 -8.27 8.53 -1.73
C GLN A 56 -8.75 8.54 -3.19
N ALA A 57 -7.83 8.65 -4.15
CA ALA A 57 -8.17 8.60 -5.56
C ALA A 57 -8.87 7.27 -5.95
N LEU A 58 -8.39 6.13 -5.43
CA LEU A 58 -9.04 4.82 -5.66
C LEU A 58 -10.45 4.72 -5.08
N GLU A 59 -10.72 5.42 -3.96
CA GLU A 59 -12.03 5.45 -3.31
C GLU A 59 -13.01 6.38 -4.02
N GLU A 60 -12.53 7.45 -4.65
CA GLU A 60 -13.33 8.38 -5.45
C GLU A 60 -13.66 7.83 -6.83
N ASP A 61 -12.65 7.35 -7.56
CA ASP A 61 -12.79 6.73 -8.88
C ASP A 61 -11.73 5.63 -9.04
N THR A 62 -12.19 4.38 -9.19
CA THR A 62 -11.27 3.25 -9.27
C THR A 62 -10.36 3.28 -10.50
N GLN A 63 -10.84 3.77 -11.65
CA GLN A 63 -10.05 3.77 -12.88
C GLN A 63 -8.98 4.86 -12.84
N GLU A 64 -9.35 6.07 -12.41
CA GLU A 64 -8.41 7.17 -12.22
C GLU A 64 -7.43 6.88 -11.09
N GLY A 65 -7.91 6.35 -9.97
CA GLY A 65 -7.09 5.96 -8.83
C GLY A 65 -6.04 4.90 -9.17
N LEU A 66 -6.36 3.93 -10.04
CA LEU A 66 -5.37 2.96 -10.51
C LEU A 66 -4.26 3.65 -11.33
N SER A 67 -4.59 4.67 -12.13
CA SER A 67 -3.55 5.47 -12.80
C SER A 67 -2.62 6.14 -11.78
N SER A 68 -3.19 6.74 -10.72
CA SER A 68 -2.42 7.34 -9.63
C SER A 68 -1.52 6.35 -8.91
N VAL A 69 -1.95 5.09 -8.74
CA VAL A 69 -1.11 4.02 -8.19
C VAL A 69 0.07 3.68 -9.10
N TYR A 70 -0.15 3.61 -10.42
CA TYR A 70 0.94 3.39 -11.37
C TYR A 70 1.92 4.57 -11.44
N ASP A 71 1.42 5.80 -11.32
CA ASP A 71 2.25 7.00 -11.20
C ASP A 71 3.09 6.97 -9.91
N LEU A 72 2.48 6.55 -8.80
CA LEU A 72 3.17 6.39 -7.52
C LEU A 72 4.29 5.36 -7.58
N ASP A 73 4.03 4.19 -8.19
CA ASP A 73 5.05 3.15 -8.36
C ASP A 73 6.24 3.65 -9.19
N ARG A 74 5.97 4.35 -10.30
CA ARG A 74 7.02 5.00 -11.10
C ARG A 74 7.83 6.01 -10.30
N ASP A 75 7.15 6.89 -9.56
CA ASP A 75 7.81 7.89 -8.73
C ASP A 75 8.73 7.27 -7.68
N PHE A 76 8.28 6.20 -7.02
CA PHE A 76 9.08 5.46 -6.05
C PHE A 76 10.30 4.81 -6.69
N ILE A 77 10.16 4.19 -7.86
CA ILE A 77 11.27 3.63 -8.63
C ILE A 77 12.31 4.72 -8.94
N GLU A 78 11.87 5.87 -9.47
CA GLU A 78 12.75 6.98 -9.84
C GLU A 78 13.49 7.57 -8.63
N LYS A 79 12.85 7.62 -7.46
CA LYS A 79 13.44 8.10 -6.19
C LYS A 79 14.19 7.02 -5.42
N ASN A 80 14.27 5.80 -5.94
CA ASN A 80 14.83 4.64 -5.25
C ASN A 80 14.20 4.42 -3.85
N ILE A 81 12.89 4.67 -3.75
CA ILE A 81 12.06 4.38 -2.59
C ILE A 81 11.53 2.95 -2.75
N SER A 82 11.64 2.15 -1.69
CA SER A 82 11.05 0.81 -1.67
C SER A 82 10.44 0.54 -0.30
N PRO A 83 9.10 0.56 -0.20
CA PRO A 83 8.37 0.25 1.03
C PRO A 83 8.26 -1.28 1.23
N GLY A 84 9.42 -1.94 1.31
CA GLY A 84 9.48 -3.40 1.40
C GLY A 84 8.89 -3.97 2.70
N GLY A 85 9.07 -3.27 3.83
CA GLY A 85 8.47 -3.72 5.09
C GLY A 85 6.95 -3.66 5.05
N SER A 86 6.39 -2.72 4.29
CA SER A 86 4.94 -2.61 4.06
C SER A 86 4.42 -3.76 3.20
N ALA A 87 5.18 -4.20 2.19
CA ALA A 87 4.87 -5.40 1.42
C ALA A 87 4.96 -6.68 2.27
N ASP A 88 5.94 -6.78 3.18
CA ASP A 88 6.04 -7.91 4.12
C ASP A 88 4.83 -7.96 5.06
N LEU A 89 4.34 -6.80 5.55
CA LEU A 89 3.11 -6.71 6.35
C LEU A 89 1.85 -7.10 5.57
N LEU A 90 1.81 -6.81 4.26
CA LEU A 90 0.74 -7.29 3.37
C LEU A 90 0.79 -8.83 3.25
N ALA A 91 1.97 -9.40 3.02
CA ALA A 91 2.14 -10.85 2.96
C ALA A 91 1.71 -11.54 4.26
N LEU A 92 2.09 -10.99 5.42
CA LEU A 92 1.61 -11.46 6.72
C LEU A 92 0.09 -11.32 6.88
N THR A 93 -0.50 -10.27 6.31
CA THR A 93 -1.96 -10.09 6.31
C THR A 93 -2.65 -11.23 5.54
N PHE A 94 -2.12 -11.68 4.40
CA PHE A 94 -2.66 -12.84 3.68
C PHE A 94 -2.51 -14.12 4.48
N ILE A 95 -1.33 -14.37 5.06
CA ILE A 95 -1.08 -15.55 5.89
C ILE A 95 -2.09 -15.62 7.04
N PHE A 96 -2.30 -14.54 7.78
CA PHE A 96 -3.27 -14.54 8.88
C PHE A 96 -4.71 -14.66 8.41
N TYR A 97 -5.05 -14.05 7.28
CA TYR A 97 -6.39 -14.18 6.70
C TYR A 97 -6.71 -15.63 6.33
N ASP A 98 -5.75 -16.34 5.73
CA ASP A 98 -5.91 -17.75 5.36
C ASP A 98 -5.95 -18.65 6.60
N LEU A 99 -5.08 -18.41 7.59
CA LEU A 99 -5.04 -19.18 8.83
C LEU A 99 -6.34 -19.12 9.63
N GLU A 100 -7.04 -17.99 9.64
CA GLU A 100 -8.35 -17.86 10.31
C GLU A 100 -9.49 -18.61 9.61
N ARG A 101 -9.26 -19.10 8.39
CA ARG A 101 -10.25 -19.79 7.55
C ARG A 101 -10.00 -21.30 7.44
N LEU A 102 -8.97 -21.81 8.12
CA LEU A 102 -8.71 -23.25 8.31
C LEU A 102 -9.60 -23.82 9.41
#